data_AF-A0A1M3Q169-F1
#
_entry.id   AF-A0A1M3Q169-F1
#
_cell.length_a   1.000
_cell.length_b   1.000
_cell.length_c   1.000
_cell.angle_alpha   90.00
_cell.angle_beta   90.00
_cell.angle_gamma   90.00
#
_symmetry.space_group_name_H-M   'P 1'
#
loop_
_entity.id
_entity.type
_entity.pdbx_description
1 polymer ?
#
loop_
_entity_poly.entity_id
_entity_poly.type
_entity_poly.pdbx_seq_one_letter_code
_entity_poly.pdbx_strand_id
1 'polypeptide(L)'
;MSPAKYVPHIDLLLQALRINRERLSSRSKIAIDTKLLRGLLQALAASAPFSEEFYLEAYADIAEAHSVGKVPDLHQHFLESGFFEGRFGAAPEVDEAFYTSTYKDVGQAVLRGDIKSGAEHYLRTGAAEGRIPNPAMRGTVEGWMMMLRDEGGRA
;
A
#
# COMPACT_ATOMS: atom_id res chain seq x y z
N MET A 1 5.49 -15.19 16.08
CA MET A 1 4.06 -15.21 16.43
C MET A 1 3.43 -14.03 15.74
N SER A 2 2.55 -14.23 14.75
CA SER A 2 1.81 -13.12 14.15
C SER A 2 1.06 -12.40 15.27
N PRO A 3 1.26 -11.08 15.47
CA PRO A 3 0.59 -10.37 16.54
C PRO A 3 -0.92 -10.57 16.38
N ALA A 4 -1.61 -10.88 17.47
CA ALA A 4 -3.05 -11.03 17.47
C ALA A 4 -3.65 -9.78 16.81
N LYS A 5 -4.48 -9.98 15.77
CA LYS A 5 -5.16 -8.91 15.04
C LYS A 5 -6.24 -8.30 15.93
N TYR A 6 -5.81 -7.53 16.93
CA TYR A 6 -6.70 -6.76 17.79
C TYR A 6 -7.14 -5.53 17.02
N VAL A 7 -8.43 -5.48 16.68
CA VAL A 7 -9.07 -4.28 16.15
C VAL A 7 -9.74 -3.58 17.33
N PRO A 8 -9.34 -2.33 17.67
CA PRO A 8 -9.98 -1.58 18.75
C PRO A 8 -11.48 -1.44 18.48
N HIS A 9 -12.30 -1.52 19.54
CA HIS A 9 -13.72 -1.23 19.42
C HIS A 9 -13.93 0.19 18.89
N ILE A 10 -14.90 0.38 17.99
CA ILE A 10 -15.11 1.67 17.31
C ILE A 10 -15.30 2.83 18.29
N ASP A 11 -15.95 2.62 19.42
CA ASP A 11 -16.17 3.69 20.42
C ASP A 11 -14.86 4.22 21.04
N LEU A 12 -13.82 3.39 21.16
CA LEU A 12 -12.49 3.85 21.61
C LEU A 12 -11.84 4.77 20.57
N LEU A 13 -12.01 4.45 19.28
CA LEU A 13 -11.51 5.28 18.19
C LEU A 13 -12.29 6.61 18.11
N LEU A 14 -13.61 6.56 18.24
CA LEU A 14 -14.47 7.75 18.26
C LEU A 14 -14.12 8.68 19.43
N GLN A 15 -13.87 8.10 20.61
CA GLN A 15 -13.41 8.85 21.79
C GLN A 15 -12.05 9.51 21.55
N ALA A 16 -11.08 8.76 21.00
CA ALA A 16 -9.75 9.28 20.70
C ALA A 16 -9.79 10.43 19.66
N LEU A 17 -10.66 10.30 18.65
CA LEU A 17 -10.88 11.30 17.61
C LEU A 17 -11.79 12.47 18.05
N ARG A 18 -12.45 12.34 19.22
CA ARG A 18 -13.43 13.30 19.75
C ARG A 18 -14.58 13.56 18.76
N ILE A 19 -15.12 12.48 18.18
CA ILE A 19 -16.23 12.52 17.23
C ILE A 19 -17.33 11.54 17.62
N ASN A 20 -18.53 11.72 17.05
CA ASN A 20 -19.63 10.75 17.14
C ASN A 20 -19.79 9.97 15.82
N ARG A 21 -20.75 9.02 15.78
CA ARG A 21 -21.00 8.18 14.60
C ARG A 21 -21.50 8.96 13.39
N GLU A 22 -22.31 9.99 13.60
CA GLU A 22 -22.81 10.82 12.49
C GLU A 22 -21.65 11.55 11.79
N ARG A 23 -20.65 11.99 12.55
CA ARG A 23 -19.50 12.73 12.01
C ARG A 23 -18.62 11.87 11.10
N LEU A 24 -18.62 10.53 11.24
CA LEU A 24 -17.93 9.62 10.31
C LEU A 24 -18.48 9.69 8.88
N SER A 25 -19.78 9.96 8.73
CA SER A 25 -20.44 10.07 7.42
C SER A 25 -20.40 11.49 6.85
N SER A 26 -19.81 12.44 7.59
CA SER A 26 -19.69 13.83 7.14
C SER A 26 -18.52 14.00 6.17
N ARG A 27 -18.57 15.04 5.34
CA ARG A 27 -17.43 15.45 4.50
C ARG A 27 -16.39 16.30 5.26
N SER A 28 -16.49 16.40 6.60
CA SER A 28 -15.62 17.25 7.39
C SER A 28 -14.27 16.57 7.70
N LYS A 29 -13.19 17.35 7.69
CA LYS A 29 -11.86 16.88 8.08
C LYS A 29 -11.82 16.64 9.59
N ILE A 30 -11.08 15.61 10.01
CA ILE A 30 -10.86 15.24 11.42
C ILE A 30 -9.35 15.22 11.67
N ALA A 31 -8.91 15.86 12.75
CA ALA A 31 -7.52 15.76 13.18
C ALA A 31 -7.27 14.38 13.81
N ILE A 32 -6.18 13.72 13.41
CA ILE A 32 -5.79 12.40 13.92
C ILE A 32 -4.40 12.54 14.56
N ASP A 33 -4.26 12.06 15.80
CA ASP A 33 -2.95 11.96 16.45
C ASP A 33 -2.01 11.07 15.61
N THR A 34 -0.76 11.48 15.45
CA THR A 34 0.20 10.77 14.59
C THR A 34 0.46 9.33 15.05
N LYS A 35 0.45 9.05 16.36
CA LYS A 35 0.61 7.68 16.87
C LYS A 35 -0.63 6.84 16.56
N LEU A 36 -1.81 7.43 16.69
CA LEU A 36 -3.07 6.76 16.29
C LEU A 36 -3.07 6.46 14.79
N LEU A 37 -2.71 7.44 13.95
CA LEU A 37 -2.61 7.23 12.50
C LEU A 37 -1.61 6.14 12.16
N ARG A 38 -0.40 6.17 12.76
CA ARG A 38 0.62 5.13 12.57
C ARG A 38 0.09 3.75 12.96
N GLY A 39 -0.56 3.62 14.12
CA GLY A 39 -1.13 2.35 14.56
C GLY A 39 -2.22 1.81 13.63
N LEU A 40 -3.10 2.68 13.12
CA LEU A 40 -4.12 2.30 12.13
C LEU A 40 -3.50 1.83 10.81
N LEU A 41 -2.44 2.50 10.35
CA LEU A 41 -1.70 2.11 9.15
C LEU A 41 -0.94 0.78 9.34
N GLN A 42 -0.37 0.53 10.52
CA GLN A 42 0.22 -0.77 10.84
C GLN A 42 -0.82 -1.89 10.86
N ALA A 43 -2.01 -1.63 11.41
CA ALA A 43 -3.11 -2.59 11.39
C ALA A 43 -3.59 -2.89 9.97
N LEU A 44 -3.62 -1.87 9.09
CA LEU A 44 -3.89 -2.05 7.66
C LEU A 44 -2.79 -2.90 6.99
N ALA A 45 -1.52 -2.59 7.23
CA ALA A 45 -0.39 -3.35 6.70
C ALA A 45 -0.42 -4.83 7.14
N ALA A 46 -0.78 -5.10 8.39
CA ALA A 46 -0.93 -6.45 8.93
C ALA A 46 -2.10 -7.25 8.31
N SER A 47 -2.98 -6.59 7.56
CA SER A 47 -4.04 -7.24 6.79
C SER A 47 -3.63 -7.53 5.34
N ALA A 48 -2.52 -6.96 4.85
CA ALA A 48 -2.01 -7.17 3.51
C ALA A 48 -1.35 -8.56 3.36
N PRO A 49 -1.33 -9.13 2.14
CA PRO A 49 -0.58 -10.35 1.88
C PRO A 49 0.93 -10.13 2.06
N PHE A 50 1.61 -11.17 2.52
CA PHE A 50 3.06 -11.16 2.73
C PHE A 50 3.68 -12.48 2.27
N SER A 51 4.77 -12.42 1.50
CA SER A 51 5.60 -13.56 1.09
C SER A 51 7.07 -13.21 1.32
N GLU A 52 7.75 -14.03 2.11
CA GLU A 52 9.18 -13.86 2.40
C GLU A 52 10.02 -14.00 1.13
N GLU A 53 9.66 -14.94 0.27
CA GLU A 53 10.33 -15.21 -0.99
C GLU A 53 10.30 -13.98 -1.89
N PHE A 54 9.10 -13.41 -2.11
CA PHE A 54 8.94 -12.18 -2.87
C PHE A 54 9.69 -11.02 -2.22
N TYR A 55 9.60 -10.87 -0.90
CA TYR A 55 10.18 -9.73 -0.20
C TYR A 55 11.72 -9.73 -0.30
N LEU A 56 12.36 -10.90 -0.21
CA LEU A 56 13.79 -11.06 -0.42
C LEU A 56 14.19 -10.86 -1.89
N GLU A 57 13.40 -11.35 -2.84
CA GLU A 57 13.67 -11.19 -4.27
C GLU A 57 13.52 -9.73 -4.74
N ALA A 58 12.49 -9.04 -4.26
CA ALA A 58 12.18 -7.67 -4.65
C ALA A 58 13.14 -6.64 -4.02
N TYR A 59 13.72 -6.94 -2.86
CA TYR A 59 14.47 -5.99 -2.05
C TYR A 59 15.84 -6.53 -1.63
N ALA A 60 16.85 -6.30 -2.48
CA ALA A 60 18.22 -6.78 -2.28
C ALA A 60 18.84 -6.30 -0.96
N ASP A 61 18.52 -5.08 -0.51
CA ASP A 61 19.00 -4.52 0.76
C ASP A 61 18.44 -5.30 1.97
N ILE A 62 17.19 -5.76 1.88
CA ILE A 62 16.58 -6.61 2.90
C ILE A 62 17.16 -8.01 2.84
N ALA A 63 17.40 -8.56 1.66
CA ALA A 63 18.04 -9.87 1.52
C ALA A 63 19.44 -9.89 2.15
N GLU A 64 20.25 -8.85 1.90
CA GLU A 64 21.56 -8.70 2.53
C GLU A 64 21.42 -8.58 4.05
N ALA A 65 20.56 -7.69 4.54
CA ALA A 65 20.35 -7.48 5.98
C ALA A 65 19.83 -8.73 6.70
N HIS A 66 18.98 -9.52 6.05
CA HIS A 66 18.48 -10.80 6.56
C HIS A 66 19.60 -11.84 6.64
N SER A 67 20.44 -11.96 5.61
CA SER A 67 21.54 -12.92 5.56
C SER A 67 22.56 -12.76 6.69
N VAL A 68 22.73 -11.54 7.20
CA VAL A 68 23.63 -11.22 8.33
C VAL A 68 22.89 -11.04 9.66
N GLY A 69 21.61 -11.40 9.73
CA GLY A 69 20.79 -11.38 10.95
C GLY A 69 20.38 -10.00 11.45
N LYS A 70 20.55 -8.92 10.66
CA LYS A 70 20.09 -7.57 11.02
C LYS A 70 18.56 -7.43 10.90
N VAL A 71 17.96 -8.16 9.95
CA VAL A 71 16.50 -8.27 9.79
C VAL A 71 16.11 -9.73 9.98
N PRO A 72 15.95 -10.23 11.22
CA PRO A 72 15.66 -11.63 11.47
C PRO A 72 14.21 -12.03 11.13
N ASP A 73 13.27 -11.08 11.23
CA ASP A 73 11.85 -11.28 10.92
C ASP A 73 11.44 -10.31 9.81
N LEU A 74 11.25 -10.85 8.59
CA LEU A 74 10.94 -10.08 7.39
C LEU A 74 9.54 -9.48 7.44
N HIS A 75 8.59 -10.21 8.02
CA HIS A 75 7.22 -9.72 8.16
C HIS A 75 7.16 -8.59 9.19
N GLN A 76 7.84 -8.73 10.32
CA GLN A 76 7.97 -7.64 11.29
C GLN A 76 8.61 -6.41 10.67
N HIS A 77 9.69 -6.58 9.89
CA HIS A 77 10.31 -5.47 9.15
C HIS A 77 9.31 -4.78 8.21
N PHE A 78 8.51 -5.55 7.47
CA PHE A 78 7.48 -4.99 6.61
C PHE A 78 6.45 -4.16 7.40
N LEU A 79 5.97 -4.64 8.54
CA LEU A 79 4.97 -3.95 9.36
C LEU A 79 5.51 -2.69 10.06
N GLU A 80 6.78 -2.67 10.43
CA GLU A 80 7.39 -1.58 11.20
C GLU A 80 8.01 -0.49 10.32
N SER A 81 8.54 -0.89 9.16
CA SER A 81 9.33 -0.03 8.27
C SER A 81 8.94 -0.17 6.81
N GLY A 82 8.94 -1.39 6.26
CA GLY A 82 8.78 -1.63 4.82
C GLY A 82 7.51 -1.03 4.21
N PHE A 83 6.36 -1.18 4.86
CA PHE A 83 5.10 -0.58 4.41
C PHE A 83 5.17 0.95 4.37
N PHE A 84 5.82 1.56 5.37
CA PHE A 84 6.00 3.02 5.44
C PHE A 84 7.04 3.55 4.46
N GLU A 85 7.93 2.68 3.98
CA GLU A 85 8.85 2.95 2.87
C GLU A 85 8.19 2.77 1.49
N GLY A 86 6.92 2.34 1.44
CA GLY A 86 6.19 2.08 0.20
C GLY A 86 6.50 0.72 -0.43
N ARG A 87 7.10 -0.21 0.31
CA ARG A 87 7.38 -1.57 -0.16
C ARG A 87 6.10 -2.40 -0.19
N PHE A 88 6.06 -3.38 -1.09
CA PHE A 88 5.03 -4.41 -1.16
C PHE A 88 5.45 -5.61 -0.32
N GLY A 89 4.51 -6.21 0.42
CA GLY A 89 4.74 -7.44 1.17
C GLY A 89 4.70 -8.71 0.31
N ALA A 90 3.99 -8.65 -0.82
CA ALA A 90 3.83 -9.73 -1.78
C ALA A 90 3.73 -9.18 -3.20
N ALA A 91 3.98 -10.02 -4.21
CA ALA A 91 3.88 -9.64 -5.60
C ALA A 91 2.46 -9.13 -5.94
N PRO A 92 2.30 -7.91 -6.47
CA PRO A 92 1.02 -7.44 -6.95
C PRO A 92 0.61 -8.20 -8.20
N GLU A 93 -0.67 -8.53 -8.32
CA GLU A 93 -1.23 -9.18 -9.50
C GLU A 93 -1.34 -8.17 -10.65
N VAL A 94 -0.29 -8.03 -11.45
CA VAL A 94 -0.28 -7.16 -12.63
C VAL A 94 -0.61 -7.99 -13.87
N ASP A 95 -1.67 -7.61 -14.58
CA ASP A 95 -1.97 -8.17 -15.90
C ASP A 95 -1.13 -7.42 -16.93
N GLU A 96 -0.05 -8.05 -17.38
CA GLU A 96 0.95 -7.43 -18.26
C GLU A 96 0.34 -6.90 -19.58
N ALA A 97 -0.56 -7.68 -20.19
CA ALA A 97 -1.18 -7.30 -21.47
C ALA A 97 -2.14 -6.13 -21.29
N PHE A 98 -2.96 -6.17 -20.24
CA PHE A 98 -3.82 -5.04 -19.88
C PHE A 98 -3.01 -3.80 -19.52
N TYR A 99 -1.98 -3.95 -18.70
CA TYR A 99 -1.21 -2.84 -18.16
C TYR A 99 -0.44 -2.10 -19.24
N THR A 100 0.31 -2.81 -20.08
CA THR A 100 1.10 -2.21 -21.16
C THR A 100 0.25 -1.63 -22.30
N SER A 101 -0.95 -2.18 -22.53
CA SER A 101 -1.90 -1.61 -23.52
C SER A 101 -2.64 -0.39 -22.97
N THR A 102 -2.96 -0.38 -21.68
CA THR A 102 -3.60 0.76 -20.99
C THR A 102 -2.62 1.92 -20.84
N TYR A 103 -1.39 1.62 -20.44
CA TYR A 103 -0.32 2.57 -20.18
C TYR A 103 0.72 2.53 -21.29
N LYS A 104 0.44 3.27 -22.37
CA LYS A 104 1.27 3.25 -23.59
C LYS A 104 2.72 3.64 -23.34
N ASP A 105 2.98 4.55 -22.41
CA ASP A 105 4.33 4.93 -21.98
C ASP A 105 5.12 3.73 -21.43
N VAL A 106 4.48 2.91 -20.60
CA VAL A 106 5.05 1.67 -20.05
C VAL A 106 5.24 0.64 -21.15
N GLY A 107 4.22 0.42 -21.98
CA GLY A 107 4.32 -0.53 -23.11
C GLY A 107 5.47 -0.19 -24.06
N GLN A 108 5.68 1.09 -24.36
CA GLN A 108 6.82 1.53 -25.17
C GLN A 108 8.15 1.36 -24.44
N ALA A 109 8.22 1.60 -23.13
CA ALA A 109 9.44 1.37 -22.35
C ALA A 109 9.82 -0.12 -22.31
N VAL A 110 8.84 -1.02 -22.18
CA VAL A 110 9.06 -2.48 -22.29
C VAL A 110 9.58 -2.86 -23.67
N LEU A 111 8.97 -2.36 -24.75
CA LEU A 111 9.40 -2.66 -26.13
C LEU A 111 10.83 -2.19 -26.43
N ARG A 112 11.26 -1.07 -25.83
CA ARG A 112 12.64 -0.57 -25.95
C ARG A 112 13.63 -1.32 -25.06
N GLY A 113 13.16 -2.12 -24.10
CA GLY A 113 14.00 -2.78 -23.10
C GLY A 113 14.47 -1.87 -21.97
N ASP A 114 13.86 -0.68 -21.80
CA ASP A 114 14.19 0.25 -20.72
C ASP A 114 13.75 -0.30 -19.34
N ILE A 115 12.68 -1.10 -19.36
CA ILE A 115 12.14 -1.87 -18.22
C ILE A 115 11.78 -3.28 -18.70
N LYS A 116 11.80 -4.26 -17.79
CA LYS A 116 11.56 -5.68 -18.09
C LYS A 116 10.08 -5.98 -18.30
N SER A 117 9.20 -5.29 -17.58
CA SER A 117 7.75 -5.54 -17.62
C SER A 117 6.93 -4.39 -17.02
N GLY A 118 5.64 -4.38 -17.30
CA GLY A 118 4.65 -3.57 -16.62
C GLY A 118 4.58 -3.88 -15.13
N ALA A 119 4.80 -5.13 -14.72
CA ALA A 119 4.92 -5.49 -13.31
C ALA A 119 6.11 -4.80 -12.62
N GLU A 120 7.28 -4.72 -13.27
CA GLU A 120 8.43 -3.97 -12.76
C GLU A 120 8.07 -2.48 -12.61
N HIS A 121 7.45 -1.88 -13.62
CA HIS A 121 6.99 -0.50 -13.54
C HIS A 121 6.01 -0.28 -12.38
N TYR A 122 5.02 -1.17 -12.24
CA TYR A 122 4.00 -1.08 -11.20
C TYR A 122 4.61 -1.07 -9.81
N LEU A 123 5.54 -1.99 -9.55
CA LEU A 123 6.26 -2.10 -8.28
C LEU A 123 7.11 -0.86 -7.97
N ARG A 124 7.77 -0.29 -8.98
CA ARG A 124 8.69 0.83 -8.79
C ARG A 124 7.98 2.17 -8.61
N THR A 125 6.96 2.45 -9.43
CA THR A 125 6.27 3.75 -9.42
C THR A 125 4.78 3.66 -9.74
N GLY A 126 4.35 2.71 -10.56
CA GLY A 126 2.97 2.68 -11.06
C GLY A 126 1.90 2.61 -9.96
N ALA A 127 2.16 1.91 -8.85
CA ALA A 127 1.23 1.90 -7.73
C ALA A 127 1.13 3.26 -7.02
N ALA A 128 2.26 3.95 -6.82
CA ALA A 128 2.31 5.28 -6.22
C ALA A 128 1.66 6.35 -7.12
N GLU A 129 1.67 6.11 -8.44
CA GLU A 129 0.95 6.93 -9.44
C GLU A 129 -0.57 6.65 -9.46
N GLY A 130 -1.05 5.65 -8.71
CA GLY A 130 -2.46 5.24 -8.73
C GLY A 130 -2.88 4.52 -10.00
N ARG A 131 -1.93 3.88 -10.70
CA ARG A 131 -2.24 3.05 -11.88
C ARG A 131 -3.01 1.78 -11.47
N ILE A 132 -3.84 1.29 -12.38
CA ILE A 132 -4.66 0.10 -12.19
C ILE A 132 -3.85 -1.10 -12.70
N PRO A 133 -3.49 -2.08 -11.85
CA PRO A 133 -2.61 -3.20 -12.24
C PRO A 133 -3.30 -4.24 -13.12
N ASN A 134 -4.61 -4.40 -12.96
CA ASN A 134 -5.42 -5.37 -13.70
C ASN A 134 -6.89 -4.88 -13.75
N PRO A 135 -7.73 -5.41 -14.67
CA PRO A 135 -9.12 -4.97 -14.80
C PRO A 135 -9.97 -5.12 -13.52
N ALA A 136 -9.74 -6.18 -12.72
CA ALA A 136 -10.52 -6.45 -11.51
C ALA A 136 -10.28 -5.39 -10.42
N MET A 137 -9.09 -4.79 -10.39
CA MET A 137 -8.72 -3.76 -9.41
C MET A 137 -9.22 -2.35 -9.77
N ARG A 138 -9.80 -2.15 -10.97
CA ARG A 138 -10.24 -0.82 -11.44
C ARG A 138 -11.14 -0.11 -10.44
N GLY A 139 -12.24 -0.73 -10.05
CA GLY A 139 -13.22 -0.11 -9.16
C GLY A 139 -12.64 0.22 -7.78
N THR A 140 -11.78 -0.66 -7.26
CA THR A 140 -11.08 -0.45 -5.98
C THR A 140 -10.13 0.73 -6.06
N VAL A 141 -9.24 0.76 -7.05
CA VAL A 141 -8.25 1.83 -7.21
C VAL A 141 -8.93 3.17 -7.50
N GLU A 142 -9.90 3.21 -8.41
CA GLU A 142 -10.66 4.44 -8.72
C GLU A 142 -11.42 4.95 -7.49
N GLY A 143 -12.03 4.06 -6.70
CA GLY A 143 -12.68 4.41 -5.44
C GLY A 143 -11.71 5.04 -4.43
N TRP A 144 -10.52 4.47 -4.27
CA TRP A 144 -9.46 5.06 -3.44
C TRP A 144 -8.98 6.41 -3.98
N MET A 145 -8.71 6.51 -5.28
CA MET A 145 -8.29 7.77 -5.89
C MET A 145 -9.34 8.86 -5.75
N MET A 146 -10.63 8.53 -5.79
CA MET A 146 -11.70 9.48 -5.54
C MET A 146 -11.69 9.98 -4.09
N MET A 147 -11.44 9.11 -3.11
CA MET A 147 -11.32 9.53 -1.70
C MET A 147 -10.05 10.35 -1.41
N LEU A 148 -8.95 10.07 -2.13
CA LEU A 148 -7.67 10.76 -1.97
C LEU A 148 -7.59 12.10 -2.72
N ARG A 149 -8.32 12.24 -3.84
CA ARG A 149 -8.45 13.49 -4.59
C ARG A 149 -9.46 14.39 -3.90
N ASP A 150 -8.96 15.26 -3.04
CA ASP A 150 -9.69 16.30 -2.31
C ASP A 150 -10.87 16.93 -3.10
N GLU A 151 -12.12 16.67 -2.71
CA GLU A 151 -13.30 17.47 -3.15
C GLU A 151 -13.50 18.74 -2.28
N GLY A 152 -12.54 19.09 -1.42
CA GLY A 152 -12.66 20.15 -0.42
C GLY A 152 -11.94 21.46 -0.72
N GLY A 153 -11.67 21.78 -1.98
CA GLY A 153 -10.83 22.92 -2.39
C GLY A 153 -11.39 23.75 -3.55
N ARG A 154 -12.68 24.06 -3.56
CA ARG A 154 -13.21 25.24 -4.27
C ARG A 154 -14.10 26.03 -3.32
N ALA A 155 -13.48 26.97 -2.63
CA ALA A 155 -14.12 28.13 -2.02
C ALA A 155 -13.51 29.37 -2.67
#